data_AF-A0A4Q9P3V0-F1
#
_entry.id   AF-A0A4Q9P3V0-F1
#
_cell.length_a   1.000
_cell.length_b   1.000
_cell.length_c   1.000
_cell.angle_alpha   90.00
_cell.angle_beta   90.00
_cell.angle_gamma   90.00
#
_symmetry.space_group_name_H-M   'P 1'
#
loop_
_entity.id
_entity.type
_entity.pdbx_description
1 polymer ?
#
loop_
_entity_poly.entity_id
_entity_poly.type
_entity_poly.pdbx_seq_one_letter_code
_entity_poly.pdbx_strand_id
1 'polypeptide(L)'
;MLLSDEFLLDALTWEGLNHRYPVPLPEGVAEFGLSRKYICSLYGGCRRGTFIKPGDEWLGWHGLDDWVYLTMEFAPHAPTKPGRSGLFFACNRATETWPPEINKPRRLFVRLAHSQWVYMGQYRMAPGLSLTADAWKQQKDQVRRTWTRSILHKQWGFQNLARIWIRKEKGVD
;
A
#
# COMPACT_ATOMS: atom_id res chain seq x y z
N MET A 1 14.49 -10.61 4.51
CA MET A 1 13.84 -11.66 3.70
C MET A 1 12.49 -11.14 3.21
N LEU A 2 11.88 -11.79 2.22
CA LEU A 2 10.45 -11.63 1.92
C LEU A 2 9.65 -12.56 2.84
N LEU A 3 8.33 -12.40 2.91
CA LEU A 3 7.45 -13.32 3.68
C LEU A 3 7.55 -14.72 3.06
N SER A 4 7.36 -15.77 3.85
CA SER A 4 7.35 -17.15 3.34
C SER A 4 6.20 -17.37 2.36
N ASP A 5 6.36 -18.31 1.45
CA ASP A 5 5.31 -18.67 0.50
C ASP A 5 4.04 -19.16 1.20
N GLU A 6 4.20 -19.88 2.32
CA GLU A 6 3.10 -20.28 3.20
C GLU A 6 2.32 -19.07 3.73
N PHE A 7 3.02 -18.07 4.27
CA PHE A 7 2.35 -16.85 4.74
C PHE A 7 1.63 -16.13 3.59
N LEU A 8 2.25 -16.07 2.41
CA LEU A 8 1.64 -15.43 1.24
C LEU A 8 0.40 -16.20 0.75
N LEU A 9 0.44 -17.53 0.78
CA LEU A 9 -0.71 -18.37 0.46
C LEU A 9 -1.85 -18.14 1.46
N ASP A 10 -1.57 -18.07 2.74
CA ASP A 10 -2.60 -17.80 3.76
C ASP A 10 -3.16 -16.38 3.64
N ALA A 11 -2.30 -15.39 3.38
CA ALA A 11 -2.69 -13.99 3.35
C ALA A 11 -3.43 -13.60 2.05
N LEU A 12 -3.08 -14.19 0.91
CA LEU A 12 -3.68 -13.89 -0.40
C LEU A 12 -4.68 -14.94 -0.86
N THR A 13 -4.71 -16.12 -0.23
CA THR A 13 -5.43 -17.32 -0.68
C THR A 13 -4.93 -17.85 -2.04
N TRP A 14 -5.32 -19.09 -2.36
CA TRP A 14 -5.06 -19.68 -3.68
C TRP A 14 -5.67 -18.84 -4.81
N GLU A 15 -6.86 -18.28 -4.60
CA GLU A 15 -7.54 -17.45 -5.58
C GLU A 15 -6.77 -16.15 -5.82
N GLY A 16 -6.36 -15.43 -4.77
CA GLY A 16 -5.63 -14.18 -4.93
C GLY A 16 -4.27 -14.35 -5.61
N LEU A 17 -3.59 -15.49 -5.40
CA LEU A 17 -2.32 -15.79 -6.07
C LEU A 17 -2.48 -16.14 -7.56
N ASN A 18 -3.54 -16.84 -7.94
CA ASN A 18 -3.71 -17.36 -9.30
C ASN A 18 -4.60 -16.49 -10.19
N HIS A 19 -5.57 -15.79 -9.62
CA HIS A 19 -6.49 -14.97 -10.38
C HIS A 19 -5.78 -13.74 -10.97
N ARG A 20 -6.18 -13.37 -12.19
CA ARG A 20 -5.69 -12.18 -12.91
C ARG A 20 -6.90 -11.36 -13.32
N TYR A 21 -7.02 -10.18 -12.74
CA TYR A 21 -8.06 -9.25 -13.12
C TYR A 21 -7.66 -8.55 -14.43
N PRO A 22 -8.55 -8.46 -15.43
CA PRO A 22 -8.24 -7.77 -16.67
C PRO A 22 -8.03 -6.29 -16.40
N VAL A 23 -6.94 -5.74 -16.95
CA VAL A 23 -6.71 -4.30 -17.02
C VAL A 23 -6.99 -3.90 -18.47
N PRO A 24 -7.97 -3.02 -18.74
CA PRO A 24 -8.42 -2.71 -20.10
C PRO A 24 -7.45 -1.74 -20.81
N LEU A 25 -6.18 -2.11 -20.88
CA LEU A 25 -5.09 -1.38 -21.53
C LEU A 25 -4.24 -2.38 -22.32
N PRO A 26 -3.69 -1.99 -23.50
CA PRO A 26 -2.69 -2.79 -24.18
C PRO A 26 -1.49 -3.08 -23.26
N GLU A 27 -0.89 -4.27 -23.35
CA GLU A 27 0.19 -4.71 -22.46
C GLU A 27 1.35 -3.70 -22.38
N GLY A 28 1.81 -3.20 -23.53
CA GLY A 28 2.89 -2.21 -23.60
C GLY A 28 2.55 -0.87 -22.92
N VAL A 29 1.27 -0.54 -22.75
CA VAL A 29 0.80 0.64 -22.00
C VAL A 29 0.62 0.28 -20.53
N ALA A 30 0.05 -0.88 -20.23
CA ALA A 30 -0.23 -1.34 -18.87
C ALA A 30 1.05 -1.54 -18.04
N GLU A 31 2.11 -2.05 -18.67
CA GLU A 31 3.40 -2.27 -18.00
C GLU A 31 4.34 -1.05 -18.08
N PHE A 32 3.92 0.05 -18.71
CA PHE A 32 4.75 1.25 -18.85
C PHE A 32 4.93 2.00 -17.53
N GLY A 33 6.19 2.25 -17.17
CA GLY A 33 6.55 3.00 -15.97
C GLY A 33 6.56 4.51 -16.20
N LEU A 34 5.76 5.24 -15.42
CA LEU A 34 5.70 6.70 -15.44
C LEU A 34 6.41 7.31 -14.23
N SER A 35 6.91 8.54 -14.37
CA SER A 35 7.40 9.28 -13.20
C SER A 35 6.22 9.79 -12.37
N ARG A 36 6.36 9.79 -11.04
CA ARG A 36 5.31 10.36 -10.19
C ARG A 36 5.11 11.85 -10.40
N LYS A 37 6.17 12.57 -10.80
CA LYS A 37 6.07 13.99 -11.16
C LYS A 37 5.10 14.17 -12.33
N TYR A 38 5.23 13.35 -13.37
CA TYR A 38 4.36 13.39 -14.55
C TYR A 38 2.91 13.04 -14.21
N ILE A 39 2.67 11.99 -13.43
CA ILE A 39 1.30 11.62 -13.01
C ILE A 39 0.66 12.77 -12.22
N CYS A 40 1.37 13.37 -11.26
CA CYS A 40 0.84 14.48 -10.48
C CYS A 40 0.65 15.78 -11.28
N SER A 41 1.37 16.00 -12.38
CA SER A 41 1.08 17.15 -13.26
C SER A 41 -0.17 16.96 -14.10
N LEU A 42 -0.63 15.72 -14.29
CA LEU A 42 -1.85 15.41 -15.04
C LEU A 42 -3.10 15.34 -14.16
N TYR A 43 -2.98 14.84 -12.92
CA TYR A 43 -4.12 14.55 -12.05
C TYR A 43 -4.04 15.22 -10.68
N GLY A 44 -3.08 16.13 -10.49
CA GLY A 44 -2.84 16.77 -9.20
C GLY A 44 -2.30 15.83 -8.11
N GLY A 45 -2.43 16.28 -6.86
CA GLY A 45 -1.98 15.54 -5.68
C GLY A 45 -0.51 15.79 -5.32
N CYS A 46 0.14 14.84 -4.63
CA CYS A 46 1.51 15.02 -4.15
C CYS A 46 2.42 13.82 -4.48
N ARG A 47 3.74 14.08 -4.47
CA ARG A 47 4.76 13.10 -4.87
C ARG A 47 5.12 12.07 -3.79
N ARG A 48 4.63 12.25 -2.56
CA ARG A 48 5.13 11.52 -1.36
C ARG A 48 4.07 10.74 -0.59
N GLY A 49 2.79 11.03 -0.79
CA GLY A 49 1.72 10.36 -0.04
C GLY A 49 1.24 9.08 -0.73
N THR A 50 0.77 8.16 0.12
CA THR A 50 0.21 6.87 -0.28
C THR A 50 -1.21 7.03 -0.80
N PHE A 51 -2.10 7.57 0.04
CA PHE A 51 -3.49 7.88 -0.31
C PHE A 51 -3.57 9.37 -0.60
N ILE A 52 -3.87 9.72 -1.85
CA ILE A 52 -3.83 11.11 -2.31
C ILE A 52 -5.22 11.55 -2.72
N LYS A 53 -5.68 12.64 -2.10
CA LYS A 53 -6.80 13.42 -2.59
C LYS A 53 -6.26 14.59 -3.44
N PRO A 54 -6.58 14.68 -4.74
CA PRO A 54 -6.28 15.87 -5.53
C PRO A 54 -6.94 17.13 -4.96
N GLY A 55 -6.43 18.30 -5.32
CA GLY A 55 -7.04 19.57 -4.94
C GLY A 55 -8.38 19.81 -5.64
N ASP A 56 -9.20 20.71 -5.11
CA ASP A 56 -10.58 20.91 -5.56
C ASP A 56 -10.70 21.29 -7.04
N GLU A 57 -9.73 22.06 -7.58
CA GLU A 57 -9.66 22.38 -9.02
C GLU A 57 -9.52 21.11 -9.88
N TRP A 58 -8.62 20.20 -9.51
CA TRP A 58 -8.41 18.93 -10.21
C TRP A 58 -9.63 18.01 -10.09
N LEU A 59 -10.24 17.98 -8.91
CA LEU A 59 -11.49 17.24 -8.68
C LEU A 59 -12.62 17.82 -9.52
N GLY A 60 -12.73 19.14 -9.65
CA GLY A 60 -13.72 19.78 -10.53
C GLY A 60 -13.49 19.45 -12.00
N TRP A 61 -12.23 19.32 -12.43
CA TRP A 61 -11.90 19.00 -13.82
C TRP A 61 -12.14 17.53 -14.20
N HIS A 62 -11.60 16.58 -13.43
CA HIS A 62 -11.65 15.15 -13.80
C HIS A 62 -12.49 14.26 -12.85
N GLY A 63 -12.85 14.73 -11.65
CA GLY A 63 -13.70 13.99 -10.71
C GLY A 63 -13.09 12.72 -10.11
N LEU A 64 -11.76 12.63 -9.99
CA LEU A 64 -11.05 11.39 -9.59
C LEU A 64 -10.36 11.60 -8.24
N ASP A 65 -10.78 10.89 -7.21
CA ASP A 65 -10.33 11.09 -5.81
C ASP A 65 -9.78 9.81 -5.14
N ASP A 66 -9.51 8.77 -5.94
CA ASP A 66 -9.32 7.39 -5.49
C ASP A 66 -7.88 6.87 -5.66
N TRP A 67 -6.89 7.76 -5.66
CA TRP A 67 -5.50 7.40 -5.99
C TRP A 67 -4.72 6.77 -4.83
N VAL A 68 -4.06 5.65 -5.11
CA VAL A 68 -3.18 4.93 -4.18
C VAL A 68 -1.81 4.69 -4.81
N TYR A 69 -0.77 4.92 -4.02
CA TYR A 69 0.59 4.84 -4.47
C TYR A 69 1.45 4.09 -3.48
N LEU A 70 1.84 2.87 -3.87
CA LEU A 70 2.65 1.99 -3.05
C LEU A 70 4.10 1.97 -3.52
N THR A 71 4.99 1.78 -2.57
CA THR A 71 6.41 1.59 -2.81
C THR A 71 6.85 0.30 -2.13
N MET A 72 7.79 -0.42 -2.72
CA MET A 72 8.24 -1.71 -2.20
C MET A 72 8.91 -1.62 -0.81
N GLU A 73 9.37 -0.44 -0.39
CA GLU A 73 9.92 -0.21 0.95
C GLU A 73 8.85 -0.17 2.05
N PHE A 74 7.60 0.12 1.68
CA PHE A 74 6.45 0.06 2.59
C PHE A 74 5.65 -1.24 2.40
N ALA A 75 5.43 -1.65 1.15
CA ALA A 75 4.64 -2.83 0.80
C ALA A 75 5.48 -3.75 -0.10
N PRO A 76 6.39 -4.56 0.47
CA PRO A 76 7.32 -5.39 -0.31
C PRO A 76 6.65 -6.49 -1.14
N HIS A 77 5.36 -6.73 -0.90
CA HIS A 77 4.53 -7.70 -1.61
C HIS A 77 3.33 -7.03 -2.29
N ALA A 78 3.42 -5.73 -2.57
CA ALA A 78 2.45 -5.07 -3.45
C ALA A 78 2.42 -5.79 -4.83
N PRO A 79 1.32 -5.66 -5.60
CA PRO A 79 1.26 -6.19 -6.96
C PRO A 79 2.47 -5.77 -7.79
N THR A 80 3.12 -6.74 -8.43
CA THR A 80 4.29 -6.48 -9.29
C THR A 80 3.96 -6.46 -10.78
N LYS A 81 2.73 -6.85 -11.13
CA LYS A 81 2.17 -6.76 -12.48
C LYS A 81 0.72 -6.27 -12.43
N PRO A 82 0.24 -5.56 -13.48
CA PRO A 82 -1.15 -5.15 -13.56
C PRO A 82 -2.13 -6.33 -13.39
N GLY A 83 -3.22 -6.10 -12.66
CA GLY A 83 -4.27 -7.09 -12.44
C GLY A 83 -3.97 -8.21 -11.43
N ARG A 84 -2.76 -8.26 -10.85
CA ARG A 84 -2.41 -9.26 -9.81
C ARG A 84 -2.76 -8.78 -8.41
N SER A 85 -3.15 -9.67 -7.52
CA SER A 85 -3.31 -9.35 -6.10
C SER A 85 -1.95 -9.12 -5.43
N GLY A 86 -1.97 -8.49 -4.26
CA GLY A 86 -0.78 -8.26 -3.44
C GLY A 86 -1.16 -7.74 -2.06
N LEU A 87 -0.15 -7.56 -1.20
CA LEU A 87 -0.33 -7.14 0.18
C LEU A 87 -0.01 -5.65 0.35
N PHE A 88 -0.85 -5.00 1.15
CA PHE A 88 -0.62 -3.67 1.68
C PHE A 88 -0.35 -3.77 3.18
N PHE A 89 0.73 -3.14 3.65
CA PHE A 89 1.06 -3.11 5.06
C PHE A 89 0.51 -1.85 5.71
N ALA A 90 -0.05 -1.99 6.90
CA ALA A 90 -0.51 -0.90 7.74
C ALA A 90 0.10 -1.04 9.15
N CYS A 91 0.26 0.08 9.86
CA CYS A 91 0.70 0.08 11.25
C CYS A 91 -0.44 -0.17 12.25
N ASN A 92 -1.60 -0.63 11.77
CA ASN A 92 -2.77 -0.95 12.58
C ASN A 92 -3.11 -2.42 12.36
N ARG A 93 -3.78 -3.03 13.34
CA ARG A 93 -4.24 -4.41 13.22
C ARG A 93 -5.19 -4.53 12.03
N ALA A 94 -5.06 -5.60 11.26
CA ALA A 94 -6.06 -5.94 10.25
C ALA A 94 -7.34 -6.37 10.99
N THR A 95 -8.31 -5.46 11.10
CA THR A 95 -9.64 -5.71 11.66
C THR A 95 -10.67 -5.73 10.55
N GLU A 96 -11.84 -6.33 10.78
CA GLU A 96 -12.93 -6.36 9.78
C GLU A 96 -13.63 -5.00 9.57
N THR A 97 -13.45 -4.08 10.51
CA THR A 97 -14.21 -2.82 10.62
C THR A 97 -13.53 -1.61 9.96
N TRP A 98 -12.93 -1.80 8.77
CA TRP A 98 -12.41 -0.64 8.03
C TRP A 98 -13.61 0.22 7.59
N PRO A 99 -13.52 1.56 7.72
CA PRO A 99 -14.58 2.44 7.22
C PRO A 99 -14.93 2.09 5.77
N PRO A 100 -16.22 2.11 5.37
CA PRO A 100 -16.66 1.80 4.00
C PRO A 100 -15.90 2.57 2.92
N GLU A 101 -15.46 3.78 3.26
CA GLU A 101 -14.66 4.67 2.42
C GLU A 101 -13.31 4.07 1.99
N ILE A 102 -12.75 3.14 2.77
CA ILE A 102 -11.49 2.48 2.44
C ILE A 102 -11.71 1.29 1.48
N ASN A 103 -12.92 0.72 1.43
CA ASN A 103 -13.28 -0.41 0.57
C ASN A 103 -13.74 -0.01 -0.84
N LYS A 104 -13.81 1.29 -1.12
CA LYS A 104 -14.05 1.79 -2.50
C LYS A 104 -12.90 1.35 -3.41
N PRO A 105 -13.17 0.92 -4.66
CA PRO A 105 -12.13 0.68 -5.65
C PRO A 105 -11.24 1.91 -5.81
N ARG A 106 -9.93 1.69 -5.91
CA ARG A 106 -8.91 2.73 -5.99
C ARG A 106 -7.92 2.48 -7.12
N ARG A 107 -7.56 3.53 -7.85
CA ARG A 107 -6.48 3.53 -8.85
C ARG A 107 -5.13 3.32 -8.18
N LEU A 108 -4.58 2.12 -8.31
CA LEU A 108 -3.30 1.75 -7.71
C LEU A 108 -2.14 1.97 -8.68
N PHE A 109 -1.12 2.67 -8.21
CA PHE A 109 0.21 2.67 -8.80
C PHE A 109 1.22 2.08 -7.83
N VAL A 110 2.16 1.29 -8.35
CA VAL A 110 3.28 0.76 -7.56
C VAL A 110 4.59 1.22 -8.19
N ARG A 111 5.52 1.67 -7.33
CA ARG A 111 6.87 2.03 -7.76
C ARG A 111 7.72 0.76 -7.84
N LEU A 112 7.93 0.25 -9.05
CA LEU A 112 8.73 -0.95 -9.30
C LEU A 112 10.24 -0.65 -9.37
N ALA A 113 10.61 0.55 -9.81
CA ALA A 113 11.99 1.02 -9.82
C ALA A 113 12.08 2.54 -9.62
N HIS A 114 13.30 3.10 -9.66
CA HIS A 114 13.50 4.54 -9.54
C HIS A 114 12.73 5.28 -10.63
N SER A 115 11.83 6.19 -10.23
CA SER A 115 10.95 6.96 -11.12
C SER A 115 10.07 6.13 -12.07
N GLN A 116 9.86 4.83 -11.79
CA GLN A 116 8.98 3.96 -12.56
C GLN A 116 7.78 3.54 -11.72
N TRP A 117 6.68 4.27 -11.88
CA TRP A 117 5.37 3.98 -11.30
C TRP A 117 4.49 3.34 -12.37
N VAL A 118 4.09 2.10 -12.13
CA VAL A 118 3.26 1.33 -13.04
C VAL A 118 1.84 1.32 -12.49
N TYR A 119 0.87 1.56 -13.37
CA TYR A 119 -0.54 1.48 -13.05
C TYR A 119 -0.97 0.01 -12.97
N MET A 120 -1.47 -0.41 -11.82
CA MET A 120 -1.81 -1.81 -11.58
C MET A 120 -3.28 -2.12 -11.91
N GLY A 121 -4.16 -1.11 -11.89
CA GLY A 121 -5.62 -1.26 -12.06
C GLY A 121 -6.43 -0.65 -10.91
N GLN A 122 -7.70 -1.06 -10.82
CA GLN A 122 -8.65 -0.68 -9.75
C GLN A 122 -8.64 -1.75 -8.65
N TYR A 123 -8.19 -1.39 -7.44
CA TYR A 123 -8.07 -2.32 -6.33
C TYR A 123 -9.04 -1.98 -5.21
N ARG A 124 -9.66 -3.01 -4.63
CA ARG A 124 -10.26 -2.93 -3.29
C ARG A 124 -9.25 -3.47 -2.28
N MET A 125 -9.29 -2.93 -1.07
CA MET A 125 -8.51 -3.45 0.04
C MET A 125 -9.43 -4.24 0.96
N ALA A 126 -9.02 -5.46 1.28
CA ALA A 126 -9.66 -6.27 2.31
C ALA A 126 -8.69 -6.44 3.50
N PRO A 127 -9.21 -6.54 4.73
CA PRO A 127 -8.40 -6.94 5.87
C PRO A 127 -7.74 -8.31 5.61
N GLY A 128 -6.42 -8.36 5.70
CA GLY A 128 -5.65 -9.61 5.59
C GLY A 128 -5.16 -10.11 6.95
N LEU A 129 -4.13 -10.96 6.94
CA LEU A 129 -3.49 -11.42 8.16
C LEU A 129 -2.58 -10.33 8.77
N SER A 130 -2.70 -10.14 10.09
CA SER A 130 -1.76 -9.29 10.83
C SER A 130 -0.43 -10.02 11.00
N LEU A 131 0.68 -9.33 10.76
CA LEU A 131 2.01 -9.89 10.99
C LEU A 131 2.24 -10.21 12.47
N THR A 132 2.83 -11.37 12.74
CA THR A 132 3.41 -11.67 14.05
C THR A 132 4.70 -10.86 14.24
N ALA A 133 5.17 -10.75 15.50
CA ALA A 133 6.43 -10.08 15.78
C ALA A 133 7.61 -10.73 15.04
N ASP A 134 7.61 -12.06 14.88
CA ASP A 134 8.68 -12.77 14.20
C ASP A 134 8.59 -12.63 12.67
N ALA A 135 7.39 -12.69 12.09
CA ALA A 135 7.18 -12.38 10.67
C ALA A 135 7.60 -10.94 10.33
N TRP A 136 7.37 -10.00 11.26
CA TRP A 136 7.88 -8.64 11.14
C TRP A 136 9.41 -8.57 11.20
N LYS A 137 10.05 -9.27 12.15
CA LYS A 137 11.52 -9.30 12.28
C LYS A 137 12.21 -9.88 11.05
N GLN A 138 11.55 -10.79 10.33
CA GLN A 138 12.08 -11.42 9.10
C GLN A 138 12.06 -10.49 7.88
N GLN A 139 11.32 -9.37 7.93
CA GLN A 139 11.30 -8.38 6.85
C GLN A 139 12.69 -7.83 6.55
N LYS A 140 12.95 -7.45 5.29
CA LYS A 140 14.20 -6.78 4.89
C LYS A 140 14.47 -5.55 5.78
N ASP A 141 15.73 -5.31 6.10
CA ASP A 141 16.15 -4.16 6.92
C ASP A 141 15.64 -2.83 6.40
N GLN A 142 15.65 -2.64 5.07
CA GLN A 142 15.12 -1.44 4.45
C GLN A 142 13.63 -1.22 4.74
N VAL A 143 12.82 -2.29 4.72
CA VAL A 143 11.39 -2.23 5.04
C VAL A 143 11.20 -1.86 6.51
N ARG A 144 11.89 -2.56 7.42
CA ARG A 144 11.80 -2.30 8.86
C ARG A 144 12.21 -0.86 9.19
N ARG A 145 13.36 -0.39 8.67
CA ARG A 145 13.84 0.99 8.86
C ARG A 145 12.88 2.02 8.31
N THR A 146 12.31 1.79 7.12
CA THR A 146 11.36 2.71 6.48
C THR A 146 10.10 2.88 7.33
N TRP A 147 9.53 1.77 7.80
CA TRP A 147 8.38 1.79 8.70
C TRP A 147 8.68 2.41 10.05
N THR A 148 9.75 1.99 10.74
CA THR A 148 10.12 2.54 12.06
C THR A 148 10.37 4.04 11.98
N ARG A 149 11.14 4.51 10.99
CA ARG A 149 11.38 5.95 10.78
C ARG A 149 10.07 6.70 10.53
N SER A 150 9.16 6.11 9.77
CA SER A 150 7.90 6.76 9.44
C SER A 150 6.96 6.79 10.65
N ILE A 151 6.88 5.72 11.44
CA ILE A 151 6.12 5.69 12.69
C ILE A 151 6.63 6.77 13.66
N LEU A 152 7.95 6.97 13.75
CA LEU A 152 8.56 7.98 14.63
C LEU A 152 8.26 9.43 14.19
N HIS A 153 8.19 9.70 12.89
CA HIS A 153 8.17 11.07 12.38
C HIS A 153 6.89 11.48 11.64
N LYS A 154 5.95 10.56 11.42
CA LYS A 154 4.68 10.86 10.74
C LYS A 154 3.54 10.87 11.74
N GLN A 155 2.61 11.80 11.56
CA GLN A 155 1.44 11.96 12.41
C GLN A 155 0.63 10.65 12.58
N TRP A 156 0.45 9.89 11.50
CA TRP A 156 -0.27 8.61 11.54
C TRP A 156 0.45 7.53 12.39
N GLY A 157 1.73 7.71 12.71
CA GLY A 157 2.49 6.84 13.58
C GLY A 157 2.26 7.09 15.08
N PHE A 158 1.65 8.23 15.44
CA PHE A 158 1.51 8.65 16.84
C PHE A 158 0.80 7.61 17.72
N GLN A 159 -0.29 7.01 17.23
CA GLN A 159 -1.02 5.97 17.97
C GLN A 159 -0.13 4.76 18.31
N ASN A 160 0.80 4.40 17.43
CA ASN A 160 1.75 3.32 17.69
C ASN A 160 2.74 3.71 18.79
N LEU A 161 3.28 4.94 18.74
CA LEU A 161 4.19 5.45 19.77
C LEU A 161 3.52 5.52 21.14
N ALA A 162 2.27 6.01 21.20
CA ALA A 162 1.49 6.04 22.42
C ALA A 162 1.27 4.65 23.01
N ARG A 163 0.92 3.65 22.18
CA ARG A 163 0.75 2.25 22.63
C ARG A 163 2.06 1.64 23.14
N ILE A 164 3.20 1.94 22.49
CA ILE A 164 4.52 1.49 22.93
C ILE A 164 4.86 2.11 24.29
N TRP A 165 4.67 3.42 24.43
CA TRP A 165 4.94 4.13 25.69
C TRP A 165 4.05 3.62 26.83
N ILE A 166 2.75 3.48 26.61
CA ILE A 166 1.82 2.95 27.62
C ILE A 166 2.25 1.55 28.06
N ARG A 167 2.61 0.65 27.14
CA ARG A 167 3.07 -0.70 27.49
C ARG A 167 4.37 -0.70 28.29
N LYS A 168 5.26 0.25 27.99
CA LYS A 168 6.50 0.43 28.74
C LYS A 168 6.23 0.85 30.19
N GLU A 169 5.28 1.77 30.39
CA GLU A 169 4.97 2.32 31.72
C GLU A 169 4.03 1.42 32.55
N LYS A 170 3.10 0.72 31.89
CA LYS A 170 2.00 -0.02 32.56
C LYS A 170 2.07 -1.55 32.42
N GLY A 171 2.96 -2.09 31.61
CA GLY A 171 2.96 -3.52 31.28
C GLY A 171 2.09 -3.86 30.06
N VAL A 172 1.97 -5.14 29.74
CA VAL A 172 1.42 -5.62 28.45
C VAL A 172 -0.10 -5.90 28.51
N ASP A 173 -0.75 -5.64 29.64
CA ASP A 173 -2.18 -5.89 29.86
C ASP A 173 -3.11 -4.89 29.15
#